data_AF-A0A0P0RDZ8-F1
#
_entry.id   AF-A0A0P0RDZ8-F1
#
_cell.length_a   1.000
_cell.length_b   1.000
_cell.length_c   1.000
_cell.angle_alpha   90.00
_cell.angle_beta   90.00
_cell.angle_gamma   90.00
#
_symmetry.space_group_name_H-M   'P 1'
#
loop_
_entity.id
_entity.type
_entity.pdbx_description
1 polymer ?
#
loop_
_entity_poly.entity_id
_entity_poly.type
_entity_poly.pdbx_seq_one_letter_code
_entity_poly.pdbx_strand_id
1 'polypeptide(L)'
;MQVIRSGFSHQRSVSVFFALILSSVDARAESVCPAYVELPTGSAFNLARLIADTGSPELALRKIRAALSQVSAAGGCPKAEEPNACQETLAVARKAMAALQTCTAKAPQEETAERNGPAPSK
;
A
#
# COMPACT_ATOMS: atom_id res chain seq x y z
N MET A 1 21.31 -64.28 -33.95
CA MET A 1 20.62 -63.74 -35.13
C MET A 1 19.80 -62.52 -34.72
N GLN A 2 19.88 -61.46 -35.52
CA GLN A 2 19.25 -60.14 -35.35
C GLN A 2 17.73 -60.20 -35.52
N VAL A 3 16.99 -59.27 -34.89
CA VAL A 3 16.09 -58.23 -35.46
C VAL A 3 15.34 -57.57 -34.27
N ILE A 4 15.61 -56.35 -33.80
CA ILE A 4 15.52 -54.99 -34.36
C ILE A 4 14.08 -54.52 -34.66
N ARG A 5 13.63 -53.56 -33.82
CA ARG A 5 12.71 -52.41 -34.04
C ARG A 5 11.24 -52.76 -34.41
N SER A 6 10.21 -52.00 -34.04
CA SER A 6 10.05 -50.55 -33.87
C SER A 6 8.80 -50.35 -32.97
N GLY A 7 8.84 -49.49 -31.95
CA GLY A 7 8.54 -48.07 -32.15
C GLY A 7 7.02 -47.81 -32.13
N PHE A 8 6.35 -48.01 -30.99
CA PHE A 8 5.00 -47.48 -30.79
C PHE A 8 5.15 -45.98 -30.54
N SER A 9 4.84 -45.18 -31.57
CA SER A 9 4.86 -43.73 -31.54
C SER A 9 4.00 -43.19 -30.39
N HIS A 10 4.64 -42.95 -29.25
CA HIS A 10 4.10 -42.08 -28.21
C HIS A 10 4.34 -40.64 -28.66
N GLN A 11 3.53 -40.23 -29.63
CA GLN A 11 3.53 -38.88 -30.18
C GLN A 11 2.92 -37.94 -29.14
N ARG A 12 3.81 -37.38 -28.33
CA ARG A 12 3.89 -35.95 -28.03
C ARG A 12 2.58 -35.35 -27.50
N SER A 13 2.40 -35.41 -26.18
CA SER A 13 1.87 -34.26 -25.47
C SER A 13 2.66 -34.08 -24.19
N VAL A 14 3.69 -33.24 -24.31
CA VAL A 14 4.53 -32.80 -23.19
C VAL A 14 3.60 -32.14 -22.19
N SER A 15 3.51 -32.75 -21.01
CA SER A 15 3.01 -32.12 -19.79
C SER A 15 3.67 -30.76 -19.63
N VAL A 16 2.89 -29.70 -19.73
CA VAL A 16 3.18 -28.46 -19.01
C VAL A 16 1.84 -27.90 -18.53
N PHE A 17 1.34 -28.44 -17.41
CA PHE A 17 0.44 -27.68 -16.55
C PHE A 17 1.24 -26.50 -16.02
N PHE A 18 1.23 -25.39 -16.78
CA PHE A 18 1.80 -24.12 -16.34
C PHE A 18 0.79 -23.51 -15.36
N ALA A 19 0.74 -24.07 -14.14
CA ALA A 19 0.09 -23.44 -13.02
C ALA A 19 0.89 -22.18 -12.68
N LEU A 20 0.51 -21.05 -13.28
CA LEU A 20 0.90 -19.72 -12.81
C LEU A 20 0.28 -19.54 -11.42
N ILE A 21 0.95 -20.07 -10.41
CA ILE A 21 0.76 -19.65 -9.03
C ILE A 21 1.26 -18.21 -9.00
N LEU A 22 0.34 -17.27 -9.19
CA LEU A 22 0.52 -15.88 -8.79
C LEU A 22 0.65 -15.91 -7.26
N SER A 23 1.89 -16.08 -6.79
CA SER A 23 2.25 -15.80 -5.42
C SER A 23 2.10 -14.29 -5.22
N SER A 24 0.87 -13.85 -4.96
CA SER A 24 0.60 -12.58 -4.31
C SER A 24 1.21 -12.70 -2.92
N VAL A 25 2.52 -12.43 -2.82
CA VAL A 25 3.15 -12.12 -1.55
C VAL A 25 2.51 -10.80 -1.14
N ASP A 26 1.40 -10.91 -0.42
CA ASP A 26 0.84 -9.80 0.33
C ASP A 26 1.81 -9.59 1.49
N ALA A 27 2.92 -8.93 1.18
CA ALA A 27 3.80 -8.34 2.15
C ALA A 27 2.96 -7.28 2.86
N ARG A 28 2.21 -7.72 3.87
CA ARG A 28 1.65 -6.86 4.90
C ARG A 28 2.87 -6.29 5.64
N ALA A 29 3.49 -5.29 5.04
CA ALA A 29 4.48 -4.45 5.66
C ALA A 29 3.90 -4.04 7.01
N GLU A 30 4.62 -4.34 8.08
CA GLU A 30 4.34 -3.81 9.41
C GLU A 30 4.01 -2.33 9.23
N SER A 31 2.78 -1.95 9.58
CA SER A 31 2.17 -0.74 9.05
C SER A 31 3.04 0.48 9.40
N VAL A 32 3.71 1.04 8.40
CA VAL A 32 4.58 2.22 8.55
C VAL A 32 3.79 3.43 9.05
N CYS A 33 2.46 3.40 8.94
CA CYS A 33 1.57 4.42 9.47
C CYS A 33 1.16 4.18 10.92
N PRO A 34 1.09 5.24 11.74
CA PRO A 34 0.50 5.15 13.05
C PRO A 34 -1.00 4.82 12.94
N ALA A 35 -1.52 3.99 13.85
CA ALA A 35 -2.93 3.66 13.87
C ALA A 35 -3.81 4.86 14.26
N TYR A 36 -3.28 5.74 15.10
CA TYR A 36 -3.97 6.92 15.62
C TYR A 36 -3.05 8.13 15.57
N VAL A 37 -3.64 9.32 15.46
CA VAL A 37 -2.95 10.60 15.65
C VAL A 37 -3.58 11.36 16.79
N GLU A 38 -2.77 11.88 17.70
CA GLU A 38 -3.24 12.67 18.84
C GLU A 38 -3.48 14.14 18.43
N LEU A 39 -4.63 14.66 18.83
CA LEU A 39 -5.06 16.02 18.58
C LEU A 39 -4.73 16.91 19.79
N PRO A 40 -4.55 18.23 19.58
CA PRO A 40 -4.31 19.18 20.67
C PRO A 40 -5.44 19.22 21.71
N THR A 41 -6.64 18.81 21.31
CA THR A 41 -7.83 18.75 22.17
C THR A 41 -7.85 17.53 23.10
N GLY A 42 -6.84 16.65 23.02
CA GLY A 42 -6.75 15.43 23.82
C GLY A 42 -7.51 14.24 23.25
N SER A 43 -8.14 14.38 22.08
CA SER A 43 -8.76 13.27 21.35
C SER A 43 -7.78 12.59 20.37
N ALA A 44 -8.12 11.38 19.94
CA ALA A 44 -7.35 10.64 18.95
C ALA A 44 -8.18 10.41 17.67
N PHE A 45 -7.58 10.67 16.51
CA PHE A 45 -8.18 10.35 15.22
C PHE A 45 -7.65 9.00 14.71
N ASN A 46 -8.57 8.11 14.34
CA ASN A 46 -8.24 6.77 13.87
C ASN A 46 -7.76 6.81 12.40
N LEU A 47 -6.45 6.91 12.23
CA LEU A 47 -5.81 6.98 10.92
C LEU A 47 -5.85 5.65 10.19
N ALA A 48 -5.69 4.52 10.90
CA ALA A 48 -5.76 3.19 10.32
C ALA A 48 -7.12 2.93 9.66
N ARG A 49 -8.21 3.38 10.28
CA ARG A 49 -9.56 3.25 9.70
C ARG A 49 -9.72 4.09 8.44
N LEU A 50 -9.20 5.33 8.42
CA LEU A 50 -9.20 6.13 7.19
C LEU A 50 -8.42 5.45 6.06
N ILE A 51 -7.26 4.87 6.37
CA ILE A 51 -6.44 4.13 5.39
C ILE A 51 -7.20 2.90 4.90
N ALA A 52 -7.84 2.14 5.79
CA ALA A 52 -8.65 0.98 5.43
C ALA A 52 -9.84 1.36 4.54
N ASP A 53 -10.54 2.45 4.86
CA ASP A 53 -11.69 2.95 4.09
C ASP A 53 -11.29 3.49 2.71
N THR A 54 -10.05 3.97 2.56
CA THR A 54 -9.54 4.47 1.28
C THR A 54 -8.74 3.44 0.48
N GLY A 55 -8.30 2.36 1.11
CA GLY A 55 -7.54 1.26 0.51
C GLY A 55 -6.02 1.42 0.54
N SER A 56 -5.47 2.62 0.70
CA SER A 56 -4.02 2.85 0.81
C SER A 56 -3.66 4.19 1.47
N PRO A 57 -2.46 4.33 2.08
CA PRO A 57 -2.04 5.59 2.67
C PRO A 57 -1.86 6.71 1.63
N GLU A 58 -1.46 6.40 0.40
CA GLU A 58 -1.37 7.37 -0.71
C GLU A 58 -2.76 7.87 -1.14
N LEU A 59 -3.74 6.97 -1.21
CA LEU A 59 -5.13 7.30 -1.51
C LEU A 59 -5.74 8.17 -0.40
N ALA A 60 -5.53 7.80 0.87
CA ALA A 60 -5.92 8.62 2.03
C ALA A 60 -5.32 10.03 1.95
N LEU A 61 -4.02 10.11 1.63
CA LEU A 61 -3.30 11.39 1.53
C LEU A 61 -3.86 12.27 0.40
N ARG A 62 -4.11 11.69 -0.78
CA ARG A 62 -4.76 12.41 -1.89
C ARG A 62 -6.15 12.90 -1.50
N LYS A 63 -6.95 12.06 -0.82
CA LYS A 63 -8.31 12.41 -0.39
C LYS A 63 -8.31 13.58 0.60
N ILE A 64 -7.43 13.57 1.59
CA ILE A 64 -7.30 14.69 2.54
C ILE A 64 -6.87 15.98 1.82
N ARG A 65 -5.86 15.92 0.93
CA ARG A 65 -5.44 17.11 0.16
C ARG A 65 -6.58 17.68 -0.68
N ALA A 66 -7.36 16.82 -1.33
CA ALA A 66 -8.52 17.24 -2.10
C ALA A 66 -9.57 17.93 -1.21
N ALA A 67 -9.89 17.34 -0.05
CA ALA A 67 -10.83 17.95 0.90
C ALA A 67 -10.36 19.32 1.41
N LEU A 68 -9.08 19.45 1.78
CA LEU A 68 -8.49 20.73 2.20
C LEU A 68 -8.56 21.79 1.09
N SER A 69 -8.30 21.37 -0.15
CA SER A 69 -8.35 22.26 -1.32
C SER A 69 -9.77 22.69 -1.67
N GLN A 70 -10.77 21.82 -1.45
CA GLN A 70 -12.18 22.17 -1.62
C GLN A 70 -12.61 23.20 -0.58
N VAL A 71 -12.21 23.05 0.68
CA VAL A 71 -12.51 24.03 1.72
C VAL A 71 -11.86 25.38 1.41
N SER A 72 -10.62 25.41 0.94
CA SER A 72 -9.99 26.68 0.55
C SER A 72 -10.67 27.32 -0.67
N ALA A 73 -11.05 26.52 -1.67
CA ALA A 73 -11.79 27.00 -2.85
C ALA A 73 -13.18 27.54 -2.50
N ALA A 74 -13.82 27.00 -1.45
CA ALA A 74 -15.10 27.48 -0.92
C ALA A 74 -14.98 28.77 -0.06
N GLY A 75 -13.79 29.35 0.07
CA GLY A 75 -13.55 30.56 0.88
C GLY A 75 -13.14 30.28 2.33
N GLY A 76 -12.84 29.03 2.67
CA GLY A 76 -12.36 28.62 3.98
C GLY A 76 -13.45 28.53 5.05
N CYS A 77 -13.03 28.24 6.28
CA CYS A 77 -13.95 28.10 7.41
C CYS A 77 -14.81 29.33 7.77
N PRO A 78 -14.42 30.59 7.51
CA PRO A 78 -15.31 31.74 7.77
C PRO A 78 -16.59 31.74 6.93
N LYS A 79 -16.64 30.94 5.85
CA LYS A 79 -17.81 30.76 4.99
C LYS A 79 -18.61 29.49 5.30
N ALA A 80 -18.15 28.66 6.23
CA ALA A 80 -18.90 27.51 6.69
C ALA A 80 -20.03 27.92 7.63
N GLU A 81 -21.09 27.11 7.68
CA GLU A 81 -22.22 27.30 8.61
C GLU A 81 -21.75 27.30 10.07
N GLU A 82 -20.77 26.43 10.38
CA GLU A 82 -20.14 26.29 11.70
C GLU A 82 -18.63 26.56 11.60
N PRO A 83 -18.17 27.82 11.69
CA PRO A 83 -16.77 28.17 11.47
C PRO A 83 -15.80 27.47 12.44
N ASN A 84 -16.20 27.33 13.71
CA ASN A 84 -15.36 26.69 14.73
C ASN A 84 -15.21 25.18 14.47
N ALA A 85 -16.31 24.48 14.20
CA ALA A 85 -16.27 23.05 13.89
C ALA A 85 -15.47 22.77 12.59
N CYS A 86 -15.56 23.68 11.60
CA CYS A 86 -14.73 23.62 10.42
C CYS A 86 -13.23 23.72 10.76
N GLN A 87 -12.85 24.67 11.63
CA GLN A 87 -11.45 24.85 12.02
C GLN A 87 -10.91 23.62 12.76
N GLU A 88 -11.69 23.04 13.67
CA GLU A 88 -11.32 21.82 14.36
C GLU A 88 -11.12 20.66 13.38
N THR A 89 -12.05 20.50 12.43
CA THR A 89 -11.96 19.47 11.38
C THR A 89 -10.73 19.68 10.49
N LEU A 90 -10.41 20.92 10.12
CA LEU A 90 -9.19 21.24 9.37
C LEU A 90 -7.93 20.93 10.17
N ALA A 91 -7.92 21.17 11.48
CA ALA A 91 -6.79 20.81 12.34
C ALA A 91 -6.58 19.30 12.38
N VAL A 92 -7.67 18.51 12.50
CA VAL A 92 -7.64 17.04 12.41
C VAL A 92 -7.05 16.61 11.07
N ALA A 93 -7.58 17.14 9.96
CA ALA A 93 -7.19 16.78 8.61
C ALA A 93 -5.70 17.10 8.35
N ARG A 94 -5.20 18.25 8.83
CA ARG A 94 -3.78 18.62 8.69
C ARG A 94 -2.85 17.69 9.48
N LYS A 95 -3.23 17.32 10.70
CA LYS A 95 -2.49 16.33 11.51
C LYS A 95 -2.45 14.96 10.82
N ALA A 96 -3.59 14.48 10.33
CA ALA A 96 -3.67 13.23 9.57
C ALA A 96 -2.84 13.29 8.28
N MET A 97 -2.89 14.41 7.54
CA MET A 97 -2.07 14.62 6.34
C MET A 97 -0.58 14.52 6.64
N ALA A 98 -0.10 15.17 7.72
CA ALA A 98 1.30 15.11 8.11
C ALA A 98 1.75 13.68 8.44
N ALA A 99 0.92 12.93 9.17
CA ALA A 99 1.20 11.52 9.47
C ALA A 99 1.29 10.67 8.19
N LEU A 100 0.34 10.84 7.26
CA LEU A 100 0.33 10.14 5.98
C LEU A 100 1.51 10.52 5.09
N GLN A 101 1.94 11.79 5.10
CA GLN A 101 3.14 12.21 4.37
C GLN A 101 4.37 11.48 4.87
N THR A 102 4.53 11.31 6.18
CA THR A 102 5.64 10.53 6.76
C THR A 102 5.58 9.06 6.33
N CYS A 103 4.40 8.45 6.31
CA CYS A 103 4.28 7.06 5.86
C CYS A 103 4.63 6.88 4.38
N THR A 104 4.11 7.77 3.54
CA THR A 104 4.23 7.67 2.08
C THR A 104 5.60 8.10 1.58
N ALA A 105 6.30 9.00 2.30
CA ALA A 105 7.68 9.38 2.00
C ALA A 105 8.69 8.27 2.33
N LYS A 106 8.36 7.34 3.23
CA LYS A 106 9.23 6.22 3.62
C LYS A 106 9.18 5.01 2.68
N ALA A 107 8.26 4.97 1.73
CA ALA A 107 8.31 3.99 0.64
C ALA A 107 9.24 4.56 -0.44
N PRO A 108 10.56 4.27 -0.41
CA PRO A 108 11.05 2.98 -0.94
C PRO A 108 12.47 2.55 -0.46
N GLN A 109 12.68 1.67 0.52
CA GLN A 109 13.97 0.92 0.65
C GLN A 109 13.78 -0.38 1.46
N GLU A 110 13.75 -1.54 0.80
CA GLU A 110 14.30 -2.80 1.33
C GLU A 110 14.99 -3.45 0.12
N GLU A 111 16.19 -2.99 -0.18
CA GLU A 111 17.45 -3.58 0.29
C GLU A 111 17.63 -5.01 -0.24
N THR A 112 18.10 -5.05 -1.48
CA THR A 112 18.77 -6.19 -2.09
C THR A 112 20.08 -6.43 -1.33
N ALA A 113 20.06 -7.12 -0.20
CA ALA A 113 21.29 -7.51 0.50
C ALA A 113 21.16 -8.82 1.28
N GLU A 114 21.04 -9.96 0.58
CA GLU A 114 21.95 -11.06 0.90
C GLU A 114 22.26 -11.91 -0.35
N ARG A 115 23.40 -11.52 -0.93
CA ARG A 115 24.18 -12.18 -1.97
C ARG A 115 24.43 -13.66 -1.64
N ASN A 116 23.56 -14.54 -2.11
CA ASN A 116 23.87 -15.97 -2.22
C ASN A 116 24.77 -16.21 -3.43
N GLY A 117 26.09 -16.21 -3.20
CA GLY A 117 27.07 -16.62 -4.20
C GLY A 117 26.99 -18.15 -4.44
N PRO A 118 27.01 -18.63 -5.70
CA PRO A 118 27.01 -20.05 -5.99
C PRO A 118 28.32 -20.71 -5.54
N ALA A 119 28.21 -21.79 -4.77
CA ALA A 119 29.35 -22.65 -4.45
C ALA A 119 29.82 -23.39 -5.72
N PRO A 120 31.14 -23.42 -6.04
CA PRO A 120 31.64 -24.13 -7.20
C PRO A 120 31.66 -25.64 -6.95
N SER A 121 31.13 -26.37 -7.94
CA SER A 121 31.32 -27.82 -8.07
C SER A 121 32.81 -28.17 -8.20
N LYS A 122 33.23 -29.23 -7.51
CA LYS A 122 34.27 -30.14 -7.99
C LYS A 122 34.02 -31.55 -7.47
#